data_AF-A0A0L1JA32-F1
#
_entry.id   AF-A0A0L1JA32-F1
#
_cell.length_a   1.000
_cell.length_b   1.000
_cell.length_c   1.000
_cell.angle_alpha   90.00
_cell.angle_beta   90.00
_cell.angle_gamma   90.00
#
_symmetry.space_group_name_H-M   'P 1'
#
loop_
_entity.id
_entity.type
_entity.pdbx_description
1 polymer ?
#
loop_
_entity_poly.entity_id
_entity_poly.type
_entity_poly.pdbx_seq_one_letter_code
_entity_poly.pdbx_strand_id
1 'polypeptide(L)'
;MAVMKKYREKIIAQRERLLQELPKIPGVGRFLGGQESNFLLVELLDKPASEGGKPSNKIALAAYEAMAEKRGVVVRFRGKELGCEGCLRVTVGTEEEVTRFLQQLRVVLDSLLRGSDVQSLRG
;
A
#
# COMPACT_ATOMS: atom_id res chain seq x y z
N MET A 1 23.44 21.37 -12.12
CA MET A 1 22.79 20.11 -11.65
C MET A 1 21.96 20.33 -10.37
N ALA A 2 21.01 21.28 -10.34
CA ALA A 2 20.20 21.60 -9.15
C ALA A 2 18.84 20.89 -9.11
N VAL A 3 18.39 20.36 -10.24
CA VAL A 3 17.06 19.80 -10.42
C VAL A 3 16.95 18.41 -9.77
N MET A 4 18.00 17.58 -9.86
CA MET A 4 18.01 16.22 -9.27
C MET A 4 17.92 16.19 -7.74
N LYS A 5 18.41 17.22 -7.03
CA LYS A 5 18.32 17.30 -5.56
C LYS A 5 16.89 17.54 -5.08
N LYS A 6 16.19 18.52 -5.68
CA LYS A 6 14.79 18.85 -5.33
C LYS A 6 13.83 17.68 -5.52
N TYR A 7 14.00 16.88 -6.58
CA TYR A 7 13.17 15.69 -6.79
C TYR A 7 13.46 14.59 -5.75
N ARG A 8 14.72 14.42 -5.35
CA ARG A 8 15.10 13.45 -4.31
C ARG A 8 14.49 13.82 -2.96
N GLU A 9 14.53 15.08 -2.56
CA GLU A 9 13.95 15.54 -1.29
C GLU A 9 12.43 15.31 -1.25
N LYS A 10 11.73 15.58 -2.36
CA LYS A 10 10.29 15.30 -2.47
C LYS A 10 9.97 13.80 -2.35
N ILE A 11 10.76 12.94 -2.99
CA ILE A 11 10.58 11.48 -2.88
C ILE A 11 10.83 11.01 -1.46
N ILE A 12 11.86 11.52 -0.78
CA ILE A 12 12.15 11.18 0.62
C ILE A 12 10.98 11.60 1.52
N ALA A 13 10.49 12.83 1.39
CA ALA A 13 9.37 13.32 2.19
C ALA A 13 8.09 12.47 1.99
N GLN A 14 7.76 12.13 0.75
CA GLN A 14 6.60 11.29 0.47
C GLN A 14 6.79 9.83 0.92
N ARG A 15 8.02 9.32 0.87
CA ARG A 15 8.35 8.00 1.43
C ARG A 15 8.18 7.97 2.94
N GLU A 16 8.71 8.95 3.65
CA GLU A 16 8.54 9.07 5.10
C GLU A 16 7.06 9.18 5.48
N ARG A 17 6.29 9.97 4.72
CA ARG A 17 4.83 10.05 4.89
C ARG A 17 4.15 8.70 4.70
N LEU A 18 4.50 7.93 3.67
CA LEU A 18 3.97 6.58 3.48
C LEU A 18 4.33 5.67 4.67
N LEU A 19 5.56 5.72 5.17
CA LEU A 19 6.00 4.94 6.32
C LEU A 19 5.25 5.29 7.62
N GLN A 20 4.85 6.55 7.78
CA GLN A 20 4.09 7.01 8.95
C GLN A 20 2.59 6.74 8.82
N GLU A 21 2.02 6.87 7.63
CA GLU A 21 0.57 6.81 7.42
C GLU A 21 0.06 5.38 7.15
N LEU A 22 0.81 4.55 6.42
CA LEU A 22 0.40 3.19 6.10
C LEU A 22 0.13 2.33 7.36
N PRO A 23 0.96 2.32 8.41
CA PRO A 23 0.70 1.54 9.63
C PRO A 23 -0.55 1.99 10.40
N LYS A 24 -1.06 3.20 10.14
CA LYS A 24 -2.30 3.71 10.76
C LYS A 24 -3.55 3.13 10.09
N ILE A 25 -3.41 2.45 8.95
CA ILE A 25 -4.52 1.86 8.22
C ILE A 25 -4.73 0.43 8.72
N PRO A 26 -5.94 0.09 9.23
CA PRO A 26 -6.25 -1.28 9.62
C PRO A 26 -6.09 -2.22 8.43
N GLY A 27 -5.43 -3.36 8.66
CA GLY A 27 -5.12 -4.34 7.61
C GLY A 27 -3.80 -4.10 6.88
N VAL A 28 -3.06 -3.04 7.22
CA VAL A 28 -1.64 -2.92 6.83
C VAL A 28 -0.76 -3.56 7.90
N GLY A 29 0.19 -4.40 7.46
CA GLY A 29 1.18 -5.05 8.32
C GLY A 29 2.56 -4.39 8.23
N ARG A 30 3.61 -5.19 8.44
CA ARG A 30 4.99 -4.70 8.43
C ARG A 30 5.48 -4.38 7.02
N PHE A 31 6.49 -3.53 6.97
CA PHE A 31 7.29 -3.32 5.77
C PHE A 31 8.36 -4.40 5.67
N LEU A 32 8.39 -5.13 4.55
CA LEU A 32 9.44 -6.11 4.28
C LEU A 32 10.66 -5.50 3.59
N GLY A 33 10.54 -4.28 3.05
CA GLY A 33 11.66 -3.59 2.41
C GLY A 33 11.26 -2.35 1.62
N GLY A 34 12.24 -1.77 0.93
CA GLY A 34 12.02 -0.60 0.07
C GLY A 34 12.10 0.76 0.79
N GLN A 35 12.37 0.77 2.09
CA GLN A 35 12.50 2.00 2.89
C GLN A 35 13.63 2.93 2.39
N GLU A 36 14.55 2.42 1.57
CA GLU A 36 15.63 3.19 0.94
C GLU A 36 15.48 3.33 -0.58
N SER A 37 14.36 2.87 -1.16
CA SER A 37 14.13 2.85 -2.61
C SER A 37 12.96 3.76 -3.03
N ASN A 38 12.69 3.78 -4.33
CA ASN A 38 11.52 4.47 -4.92
C ASN A 38 10.23 3.64 -4.83
N PHE A 39 10.25 2.57 -4.04
CA PHE A 39 9.11 1.70 -3.77
C PHE A 39 9.17 1.18 -2.34
N LEU A 40 8.03 0.86 -1.76
CA LEU A 40 7.87 0.17 -0.48
C LEU A 40 7.30 -1.21 -0.73
N LEU A 41 7.77 -2.20 0.05
CA LEU A 41 7.19 -3.54 0.10
C LEU A 41 6.47 -3.68 1.44
N VAL A 42 5.16 -3.80 1.40
CA VAL A 42 4.29 -3.83 2.57
C VAL A 42 3.39 -5.06 2.54
N GLU A 43 3.20 -5.72 3.67
CA GLU A 43 2.24 -6.83 3.78
C GLU A 43 0.84 -6.31 4.14
N LEU A 44 -0.18 -6.96 3.60
CA LEU A 44 -1.58 -6.74 3.95
C LEU A 44 -2.10 -7.94 4.75
N LEU A 45 -2.84 -7.62 5.80
CA LEU A 45 -3.31 -8.57 6.81
C LEU A 45 -4.79 -8.92 6.60
N ASP A 46 -5.19 -10.10 7.05
CA ASP A 46 -6.59 -10.56 7.07
C ASP A 46 -7.50 -9.82 8.05
N LYS A 47 -6.90 -9.22 9.09
CA LYS A 47 -7.55 -8.41 10.12
C LYS A 47 -6.59 -7.34 10.64
N PRO A 48 -7.07 -6.35 11.42
CA PRO A 48 -6.21 -5.32 11.98
C PRO A 48 -5.03 -5.91 12.77
N ALA A 49 -3.85 -5.28 12.65
CA ALA A 49 -2.64 -5.73 13.35
C ALA A 49 -2.84 -5.81 14.88
N SER A 50 -3.64 -4.89 15.44
CA SER A 50 -4.05 -4.86 16.86
C SER A 50 -4.82 -6.11 17.31
N GLU A 51 -5.44 -6.86 16.39
CA GLU A 51 -6.21 -8.07 16.65
C GLU A 51 -5.44 -9.35 16.28
N GLY A 52 -4.13 -9.23 16.03
CA GLY A 52 -3.27 -10.33 15.63
C GLY A 52 -3.46 -10.75 14.17
N GLY A 53 -3.68 -9.78 13.29
CA GLY A 53 -3.76 -9.99 11.84
C GLY A 53 -2.53 -10.67 11.25
N LYS A 54 -2.78 -11.58 10.31
CA LYS A 54 -1.78 -12.35 9.60
C LYS A 54 -1.74 -11.93 8.14
N PRO A 55 -0.55 -11.93 7.50
CA PRO A 55 -0.44 -11.64 6.08
C PRO A 55 -1.36 -12.55 5.27
N SER A 56 -2.10 -11.99 4.32
CA SER A 56 -3.09 -12.72 3.54
C SER A 56 -3.00 -12.37 2.06
N ASN A 57 -2.65 -13.37 1.26
CA ASN A 57 -2.64 -13.26 -0.20
C ASN A 57 -4.02 -12.89 -0.76
N LYS A 58 -5.11 -13.33 -0.11
CA LYS A 58 -6.46 -13.00 -0.53
C LYS A 58 -6.73 -11.50 -0.41
N ILE A 59 -6.42 -10.91 0.75
CA ILE A 59 -6.59 -9.46 0.96
C ILE A 59 -5.65 -8.67 0.05
N ALA A 60 -4.39 -9.11 -0.05
CA ALA A 60 -3.41 -8.40 -0.86
C ALA A 60 -3.76 -8.40 -2.35
N LEU A 61 -4.21 -9.53 -2.89
CA LEU A 61 -4.64 -9.62 -4.28
C LEU A 61 -5.88 -8.74 -4.52
N ALA A 62 -6.87 -8.82 -3.64
CA ALA A 62 -8.11 -8.04 -3.76
C ALA A 62 -7.84 -6.52 -3.67
N ALA A 63 -6.97 -6.10 -2.75
CA ALA A 63 -6.54 -4.70 -2.65
C ALA A 63 -5.74 -4.27 -3.89
N TYR A 64 -4.86 -5.12 -4.41
CA TYR A 64 -4.17 -4.85 -5.67
C TYR A 64 -5.15 -4.66 -6.83
N GLU A 65 -6.14 -5.54 -6.98
CA GLU A 65 -7.14 -5.44 -8.06
C GLU A 65 -7.97 -4.16 -7.94
N ALA A 66 -8.41 -3.79 -6.74
CA ALA A 66 -9.13 -2.55 -6.49
C ALA A 66 -8.30 -1.29 -6.82
N MET A 67 -6.99 -1.35 -6.54
CA MET A 67 -6.08 -0.22 -6.71
C MET A 67 -5.48 -0.14 -8.13
N ALA A 68 -5.37 -1.27 -8.83
CA ALA A 68 -4.80 -1.36 -10.19
C ALA A 68 -5.62 -0.58 -11.22
N GLU A 69 -6.91 -0.36 -10.97
CA GLU A 69 -7.81 0.40 -11.84
C GLU A 69 -7.60 1.93 -11.75
N LYS A 70 -6.83 2.42 -10.76
CA LYS A 70 -6.68 3.86 -10.50
C LYS A 70 -5.33 4.39 -11.00
N ARG A 71 -5.36 5.55 -11.67
CA ARG A 71 -4.18 6.26 -12.17
C ARG A 71 -3.44 6.97 -11.02
N GLY A 72 -2.12 6.75 -10.91
CA GLY A 72 -1.22 7.44 -9.97
C GLY A 72 -0.15 6.49 -9.42
N VAL A 73 -0.35 6.01 -8.20
CA VAL A 73 0.59 5.09 -7.54
C VAL A 73 0.54 3.70 -8.17
N VAL A 74 1.68 3.22 -8.65
CA VAL A 74 1.81 1.86 -9.20
C VAL A 74 1.93 0.87 -8.05
N VAL A 75 0.93 0.00 -7.94
CA VAL A 75 0.91 -1.12 -7.00
C VAL A 75 1.15 -2.41 -7.77
N ARG A 76 1.95 -3.33 -7.22
CA ARG A 76 2.09 -4.69 -7.76
C ARG A 76 1.98 -5.72 -6.66
N PHE A 77 1.19 -6.75 -6.90
CA PHE A 77 1.10 -7.91 -6.03
C PHE A 77 2.36 -8.76 -6.08
N ARG A 78 2.99 -9.00 -4.93
CA ARG A 78 4.17 -9.86 -4.73
C ARG A 78 3.91 -11.06 -3.81
N GLY A 79 2.64 -11.32 -3.47
CA GLY A 79 2.21 -12.43 -2.61
C GLY A 79 2.61 -13.85 -3.04
N LYS A 80 3.02 -14.02 -4.30
CA LYS A 80 3.46 -15.30 -4.87
C LYS A 80 4.96 -15.57 -4.67
N GLU A 81 5.74 -14.57 -4.22
CA GLU A 81 7.17 -14.75 -3.97
C GLU A 81 7.39 -15.41 -2.59
N LEU A 82 8.41 -16.28 -2.50
CA LEU A 82 8.72 -16.99 -1.26
C LEU A 82 9.01 -15.97 -0.14
N GLY A 83 8.28 -16.08 0.98
CA GLY A 83 8.42 -15.16 2.12
C GLY A 83 7.74 -13.78 1.93
N CYS A 84 6.98 -13.58 0.85
CA CYS A 84 6.26 -12.34 0.57
C CYS A 84 4.73 -12.52 0.68
N GLU A 85 4.23 -13.44 1.49
CA GLU A 85 2.78 -13.62 1.67
C GLU A 85 2.10 -12.30 2.05
N GLY A 86 0.99 -11.99 1.37
CA GLY A 86 0.25 -10.75 1.57
C GLY A 86 0.96 -9.50 1.06
N CYS A 87 2.08 -9.58 0.33
CA CYS A 87 2.86 -8.39 0.00
C CYS A 87 2.40 -7.65 -1.25
N LEU A 88 2.42 -6.32 -1.13
CA LEU A 88 2.28 -5.35 -2.21
C LEU A 88 3.54 -4.51 -2.32
N ARG A 89 4.00 -4.32 -3.55
CA ARG A 89 5.02 -3.36 -3.91
C ARG A 89 4.36 -2.07 -4.37
N VAL A 90 4.58 -0.98 -3.64
CA VAL A 90 3.96 0.33 -3.86
C VAL A 90 5.04 1.32 -4.26
N THR A 91 4.91 2.01 -5.39
CA THR A 91 5.88 3.07 -5.76
C THR A 91 5.65 4.35 -4.96
N VAL A 92 6.71 5.10 -4.69
CA VAL A 92 6.59 6.45 -4.10
C VAL A 92 6.21 7.44 -5.20
N GLY A 93 5.00 8.01 -5.11
CA GLY A 93 4.49 9.02 -6.03
C GLY A 93 4.68 10.46 -5.53
N THR A 94 4.03 11.40 -6.20
CA THR A 94 3.88 12.79 -5.74
C THR A 94 2.95 12.88 -4.52
N GLU A 95 2.88 14.06 -3.90
CA GLU A 95 2.03 14.29 -2.72
C GLU A 95 0.56 14.02 -2.98
N GLU A 96 0.04 14.46 -4.13
CA GLU A 96 -1.36 14.24 -4.54
C GLU A 96 -1.64 12.76 -4.76
N GLU A 97 -0.71 12.06 -5.43
CA GLU A 97 -0.81 10.63 -5.68
C GLU A 97 -0.77 9.82 -4.38
N VAL A 98 0.14 10.16 -3.47
CA VAL A 98 0.26 9.51 -2.15
C VAL A 98 -0.98 9.77 -1.29
N THR A 99 -1.49 11.00 -1.27
CA THR A 99 -2.71 11.34 -0.52
C THR A 99 -3.89 10.52 -1.02
N ARG A 100 -4.11 10.50 -2.34
CA ARG A 100 -5.18 9.72 -2.96
C ARG A 100 -5.00 8.23 -2.68
N PHE A 101 -3.78 7.72 -2.80
CA PHE A 101 -3.47 6.32 -2.54
C PHE A 101 -3.81 5.91 -1.09
N LEU A 102 -3.37 6.67 -0.09
CA LEU A 102 -3.63 6.40 1.32
C LEU A 102 -5.13 6.39 1.63
N GLN A 103 -5.88 7.38 1.11
CA GLN A 103 -7.33 7.45 1.30
C GLN A 103 -8.04 6.25 0.70
N GLN A 104 -7.70 5.89 -0.54
CA GLN A 104 -8.33 4.77 -1.23
C GLN A 104 -7.97 3.43 -0.59
N LEU A 105 -6.70 3.21 -0.25
CA LEU A 105 -6.26 2.00 0.43
C LEU A 105 -7.03 1.79 1.74
N ARG A 106 -7.27 2.87 2.51
CA ARG A 106 -8.07 2.80 3.73
C ARG A 106 -9.50 2.34 3.47
N VAL A 107 -10.16 2.87 2.44
CA VAL A 107 -11.54 2.49 2.07
C VAL A 107 -11.58 1.03 1.61
N VAL A 108 -10.64 0.63 0.74
CA VAL A 108 -10.55 -0.73 0.21
C VAL A 108 -10.30 -1.73 1.34
N LEU A 109 -9.35 -1.47 2.23
CA LEU A 109 -9.06 -2.37 3.34
C LEU A 109 -10.20 -2.42 4.35
N ASP A 110 -10.80 -1.29 4.73
CA ASP A 110 -11.97 -1.30 5.64
C ASP A 110 -13.12 -2.15 5.07
N SER A 111 -13.42 -2.01 3.78
CA SER A 111 -14.42 -2.82 3.08
C SER A 111 -14.05 -4.31 3.09
N LEU A 112 -12.81 -4.66 2.75
CA LEU A 112 -12.32 -6.04 2.73
C LEU A 112 -12.36 -6.70 4.11
N LEU A 113 -11.96 -5.95 5.14
CA LEU A 113 -11.96 -6.41 6.54
C LEU A 113 -13.37 -6.63 7.09
N ARG A 114 -14.35 -5.86 6.62
CA ARG A 114 -15.78 -6.07 6.92
C ARG A 114 -16.39 -7.23 6.12
N GLY A 115 -15.62 -7.88 5.25
CA GLY A 115 -16.10 -8.98 4.41
C GLY A 115 -16.91 -8.55 3.19
N SER A 116 -16.82 -7.28 2.80
CA SER A 116 -17.50 -6.77 1.59
C SER A 116 -16.71 -7.12 0.33
N ASP A 117 -17.39 -7.58 -0.71
CA ASP A 117 -16.76 -7.91 -1.99
C ASP A 117 -16.29 -6.64 -2.71
N VAL A 118 -15.05 -6.66 -3.22
CA VAL A 118 -14.41 -5.53 -3.91
C VAL A 118 -15.24 -5.06 -5.11
N GLN A 119 -16.05 -5.92 -5.72
CA GLN A 119 -16.95 -5.53 -6.81
C GLN A 119 -17.93 -4.41 -6.43
N SER A 120 -18.27 -4.27 -5.15
CA SER A 120 -19.17 -3.23 -4.64
C SER A 120 -18.56 -1.82 -4.63
N LEU A 121 -17.22 -1.72 -4.69
CA LEU A 121 -16.48 -0.45 -4.69
C LEU A 121 -16.19 0.09 -6.11
N ARG A 122 -16.61 -0.63 -7.14
CA ARG A 122 -16.43 -0.25 -8.56
C ARG A 122 -17.54 0.67 -9.09
N GLY A 123 -18.50 1.06 -8.24
CA GLY A 123 -19.62 1.94 -8.58
C GLY A 123 -19.24 3.41 -8.72
#